data_AF-A0A660VTE0-F1
#
_entry.id   AF-A0A660VTE0-F1
#
_cell.length_a   1.000
_cell.length_b   1.000
_cell.length_c   1.000
_cell.angle_alpha   90.00
_cell.angle_beta   90.00
_cell.angle_gamma   90.00
#
_symmetry.space_group_name_H-M   'P 1'
#
loop_
_entity.id
_entity.type
_entity.pdbx_description
1 polymer ?
#
loop_
_entity_poly.entity_id
_entity_poly.type
_entity_poly.pdbx_seq_one_letter_code
_entity_poly.pdbx_strand_id
1 'polypeptide(L)'
;LVMDNYATHKTDLVKRWLLRHPRFHIHFTPTTASWLNLVESFFSIVEQNVTKRGVHRSTLALEKDIRAFLKVHNDDPKPYRWTKTADQILDGLRRYCENAGLVRDERTRRVMQRKRADKARSTKTH
;
A
#
# COMPACT_ATOMS: atom_id res chain seq x y z
N LEU A 1 6.37 8.54 -7.60
CA LEU A 1 4.97 8.44 -7.16
C LEU A 1 4.63 6.97 -6.97
N VAL A 2 4.05 6.62 -5.83
CA VAL A 2 3.55 5.26 -5.56
C VAL A 2 2.05 5.27 -5.80
N MET A 3 1.53 4.31 -6.56
CA MET A 3 0.11 4.23 -6.93
C MET A 3 -0.39 2.80 -6.81
N ASP A 4 -1.69 2.62 -6.59
CA ASP A 4 -2.29 1.30 -6.69
C ASP A 4 -2.34 0.81 -8.16
N ASN A 5 -2.68 -0.46 -8.36
CA ASN A 5 -2.71 -1.08 -9.69
C ASN A 5 -4.04 -0.83 -10.45
N TYR A 6 -4.85 0.16 -10.06
CA TYR A 6 -6.19 0.38 -10.61
C TYR A 6 -6.14 0.83 -12.08
N ALA A 7 -7.14 0.40 -12.86
CA ALA A 7 -7.14 0.55 -14.31
C ALA A 7 -7.12 2.01 -14.77
N THR A 8 -7.68 2.93 -13.99
CA THR A 8 -7.72 4.37 -14.30
C THR A 8 -6.32 4.98 -14.40
N HIS A 9 -5.33 4.44 -13.68
CA HIS A 9 -3.94 4.88 -13.74
C HIS A 9 -3.19 4.42 -15.00
N LYS A 10 -3.80 3.55 -15.82
CA LYS A 10 -3.20 2.99 -17.03
C LYS A 10 -3.85 3.46 -18.32
N THR A 11 -4.73 4.46 -18.24
CA THR A 11 -5.36 5.06 -19.41
C THR A 11 -4.31 5.75 -20.29
N ASP A 12 -4.59 5.85 -21.59
CA ASP A 12 -3.66 6.50 -22.53
C ASP A 12 -3.45 7.98 -22.21
N LEU A 13 -4.47 8.64 -21.64
CA LEU A 13 -4.34 10.01 -21.15
C LEU A 13 -3.25 10.12 -20.07
N VAL A 14 -3.29 9.23 -19.07
CA VAL A 14 -2.31 9.22 -17.97
C VAL A 14 -0.92 8.87 -18.50
N LYS A 15 -0.80 7.85 -19.37
CA LYS A 15 0.49 7.49 -20.00
C LYS A 15 1.11 8.66 -20.77
N ARG A 16 0.31 9.33 -21.61
CA ARG A 16 0.76 10.51 -22.38
C ARG A 16 1.18 11.65 -21.47
N TRP A 17 0.47 11.87 -20.37
CA TRP A 17 0.84 12.89 -19.39
C TRP A 17 2.19 12.55 -18.74
N LEU A 18 2.40 11.31 -18.29
CA LEU A 18 3.66 10.88 -17.67
C LEU A 18 4.86 11.01 -18.62
N LEU A 19 4.68 10.67 -19.90
CA LEU A 19 5.72 10.85 -20.92
C LEU A 19 6.15 12.32 -21.08
N ARG A 20 5.22 13.27 -20.92
CA ARG A 20 5.52 14.72 -20.95
C ARG A 20 6.14 15.25 -19.66
N HIS A 21 6.09 14.48 -18.57
CA HIS A 21 6.55 14.92 -17.24
C HIS A 21 7.53 13.90 -16.64
N PRO A 22 8.76 13.81 -17.17
CA PRO A 22 9.74 12.77 -16.81
C PRO A 22 10.21 12.85 -15.35
N ARG A 23 9.94 13.95 -14.66
CA ARG A 23 10.20 14.10 -13.21
C ARG A 23 9.38 13.12 -12.36
N PHE A 24 8.28 12.57 -12.89
CA PHE A 24 7.42 11.64 -12.16
C PHE A 24 7.68 10.19 -12.58
N HIS A 25 8.44 9.46 -11.76
CA HIS A 25 8.57 8.00 -11.89
C HIS A 25 7.44 7.29 -11.13
N ILE A 26 6.70 6.41 -11.79
CA ILE A 26 5.60 5.67 -11.16
C ILE A 26 6.07 4.29 -10.68
N HIS A 27 5.74 3.96 -9.43
CA HIS A 27 5.87 2.63 -8.87
C HIS A 27 4.47 2.13 -8.49
N PHE A 28 4.04 1.03 -9.10
CA PHE A 28 2.77 0.41 -8.77
C PHE A 28 2.92 -0.53 -7.57
N THR A 29 1.99 -0.48 -6.61
CA THR A 29 1.92 -1.50 -5.55
C THR A 29 1.60 -2.86 -6.16
N PRO A 30 2.18 -3.96 -5.65
CA PRO A 30 1.81 -5.30 -6.10
C PRO A 30 0.30 -5.56 -6.01
N THR A 31 -0.22 -6.41 -6.90
CA THR A 31 -1.60 -6.87 -6.81
C THR A 31 -1.85 -7.47 -5.43
N THR A 32 -2.99 -7.15 -4.81
CA THR A 32 -3.36 -7.51 -3.41
C THR A 32 -2.60 -6.79 -2.29
N ALA A 33 -1.75 -5.81 -2.61
CA ALA A 33 -1.00 -5.03 -1.63
C ALA A 33 -1.48 -3.57 -1.49
N SER A 34 -2.80 -3.34 -1.59
CA SER A 34 -3.40 -2.01 -1.46
C SER A 34 -3.09 -1.32 -0.11
N TRP A 35 -2.86 -2.11 0.94
CA TRP A 35 -2.41 -1.60 2.23
C TRP A 35 -1.04 -0.88 2.18
N LEU A 36 -0.21 -1.10 1.14
CA LEU A 36 1.03 -0.33 0.91
C LEU A 36 0.76 1.08 0.37
N ASN A 37 -0.45 1.34 -0.13
CA ASN A 37 -0.83 2.64 -0.63
C ASN A 37 -1.20 3.57 0.55
N LEU A 38 -0.29 4.48 0.90
CA LEU A 38 -0.50 5.44 1.98
C LEU A 38 -1.70 6.36 1.74
N VAL A 39 -2.05 6.65 0.47
CA VAL A 39 -3.21 7.48 0.14
C VAL A 39 -4.51 6.77 0.52
N GLU A 40 -4.63 5.47 0.26
CA GLU A 40 -5.78 4.68 0.69
C GLU A 40 -5.88 4.60 2.21
N SER A 41 -4.73 4.41 2.87
CA SER A 41 -4.69 4.42 4.34
C SER A 41 -5.14 5.76 4.91
N PHE A 42 -4.73 6.87 4.29
CA PHE A 42 -5.17 8.20 4.65
C PHE A 42 -6.68 8.39 4.46
N PHE A 43 -7.24 7.90 3.35
CA PHE A 43 -8.69 7.94 3.14
C PHE A 43 -9.46 7.14 4.18
N SER A 44 -8.91 6.02 4.67
CA SER A 44 -9.52 5.29 5.79
C SER A 44 -9.55 6.12 7.08
N ILE A 45 -8.51 6.91 7.34
CA ILE A 45 -8.48 7.84 8.49
C ILE A 45 -9.57 8.91 8.34
N VAL A 46 -9.70 9.51 7.14
CA VAL A 46 -10.76 10.50 6.86
C VAL A 46 -12.14 9.88 7.04
N GLU A 47 -12.36 8.69 6.49
CA GLU A 47 -13.64 7.97 6.59
C GLU A 47 -14.01 7.70 8.06
N GLN A 48 -13.06 7.25 8.88
CA GLN A 48 -13.29 6.95 10.29
C GLN A 48 -13.60 8.20 11.13
N ASN A 49 -12.94 9.32 10.84
CA ASN A 49 -13.04 10.52 11.67
C ASN A 49 -14.15 11.47 11.20
N VAL A 50 -14.41 11.55 9.90
CA VAL A 50 -15.35 12.52 9.32
C VAL A 50 -16.63 11.83 8.88
N THR A 51 -16.54 10.74 8.12
CA THR A 51 -17.73 10.11 7.51
C THR A 51 -18.52 9.25 8.49
N LYS A 52 -17.86 8.33 9.21
CA LYS A 52 -18.51 7.37 10.12
C LYS A 52 -19.02 8.01 11.42
N ARG A 53 -18.46 9.15 11.82
CA ARG A 53 -18.79 9.84 13.07
C ARG A 53 -19.55 11.15 12.86
N GLY A 54 -19.73 11.58 11.61
CA GLY A 54 -20.43 12.80 11.26
C GLY A 54 -21.83 12.55 10.70
N VAL A 55 -22.75 13.48 10.95
CA VAL A 55 -24.06 13.51 10.30
C VAL A 55 -24.07 14.66 9.30
N HIS A 56 -23.92 14.33 8.02
CA HIS A 56 -23.80 15.30 6.93
C HIS A 56 -25.14 15.48 6.23
N ARG A 57 -25.73 16.67 6.31
CA ARG A 57 -27.04 16.96 5.68
C ARG A 57 -26.93 17.40 4.23
N SER A 58 -25.71 17.58 3.71
CA SER A 58 -25.44 17.92 2.30
C SER A 58 -23.98 17.60 1.95
N THR A 59 -23.68 17.57 0.65
CA THR A 59 -22.31 17.44 0.14
C THR A 59 -21.43 18.62 0.54
N LEU A 60 -21.99 19.84 0.60
CA LEU A 60 -21.28 21.04 1.05
C LEU A 60 -20.87 20.94 2.53
N ALA A 61 -21.75 20.38 3.37
CA ALA A 61 -21.44 20.13 4.79
C ALA A 61 -20.30 19.11 4.92
N LEU A 62 -20.36 18.01 4.17
CA LEU A 62 -19.30 17.01 4.15
C LEU A 62 -17.96 17.61 3.68
N GLU A 63 -17.97 18.41 2.61
CA GLU A 63 -16.76 19.06 2.11
C GLU A 63 -16.14 19.99 3.17
N LYS A 64 -16.98 20.80 3.83
CA LYS A 64 -16.53 21.69 4.92
C LYS A 64 -15.86 20.90 6.03
N ASP A 65 -16.46 19.79 6.45
CA ASP A 65 -15.95 18.96 7.55
C ASP A 65 -14.66 18.24 7.16
N ILE A 66 -14.55 17.74 5.92
CA ILE A 66 -13.30 17.20 5.39
C ILE A 66 -12.21 18.28 5.41
N ARG A 67 -12.47 19.49 4.94
CA ARG A 67 -11.49 20.59 4.94
C ARG A 67 -11.06 20.98 6.36
N ALA A 68 -11.99 21.02 7.31
CA ALA A 68 -11.69 21.28 8.71
C ALA A 68 -10.80 20.19 9.31
N PHE A 69 -11.13 18.92 9.05
CA PHE A 69 -10.29 17.78 9.45
C PHE A 69 -8.88 17.87 8.85
N LEU A 70 -8.76 18.14 7.54
CA LEU A 70 -7.48 18.26 6.87
C LEU A 70 -6.62 19.36 7.47
N LYS A 71 -7.22 20.51 7.82
CA LYS A 71 -6.48 21.60 8.48
C LYS A 71 -5.88 21.13 9.80
N VAL A 72 -6.70 20.56 10.69
CA VAL A 72 -6.25 20.09 12.01
C VAL A 72 -5.22 18.96 11.88
N HIS A 73 -5.44 18.03 10.96
CA HIS A 73 -4.52 16.92 10.73
C HIS A 73 -3.15 17.38 10.20
N ASN A 74 -3.13 18.41 9.35
CA ASN A 74 -1.90 18.96 8.78
C ASN A 74 -1.15 19.87 9.78
N ASP A 75 -1.82 20.45 10.77
CA ASP A 75 -1.20 21.27 11.81
C ASP A 75 -0.30 20.42 12.76
N ASP A 76 -0.62 19.14 12.98
CA ASP A 76 0.19 18.17 13.73
C ASP A 76 0.11 16.76 13.10
N PRO A 77 0.84 16.54 11.98
CA PRO A 77 0.74 15.29 11.24
C PRO A 77 1.38 14.15 12.02
N LYS A 78 0.62 13.09 12.27
CA LYS A 78 1.16 11.86 12.87
C LYS A 78 1.72 10.95 11.78
N PRO A 79 2.99 10.50 11.87
CA PRO A 79 3.54 9.53 10.94
C PRO A 79 2.66 8.28 10.87
N TYR A 80 2.39 7.82 9.66
CA TYR A 80 1.66 6.58 9.47
C TYR A 80 2.46 5.40 10.06
N ARG A 81 1.84 4.66 10.97
CA ARG A 81 2.45 3.48 11.59
C ARG A 81 2.03 2.23 10.84
N TRP A 82 3.01 1.59 10.20
CA TRP A 82 2.83 0.27 9.59
C TRP A 82 2.55 -0.78 10.67
N THR A 83 1.41 -1.44 10.57
CA THR A 83 1.02 -2.53 11.49
C THR A 83 1.58 -3.88 11.05
N LYS A 84 1.86 -4.04 9.75
CA LYS A 84 2.52 -5.23 9.21
C LYS A 84 4.04 -5.08 9.30
N THR A 85 4.69 -6.10 9.85
CA THR A 85 6.16 -6.15 9.90
C THR A 85 6.73 -6.43 8.51
N ALA A 86 7.97 -6.00 8.25
CA ALA A 86 8.66 -6.28 6.99
C ALA A 86 8.62 -7.78 6.61
N ASP A 87 8.71 -8.67 7.58
CA ASP A 87 8.60 -10.12 7.37
C ASP A 87 7.23 -10.54 6.84
N GLN A 88 6.14 -10.01 7.39
CA GLN A 88 4.79 -10.27 6.90
C GLN A 88 4.58 -9.77 5.46
N ILE A 89 5.27 -8.67 5.10
CA ILE A 89 5.27 -8.11 3.74
C ILE A 89 6.01 -9.06 2.79
N LEU A 90 7.22 -9.48 3.17
CA LEU A 90 8.06 -10.39 2.37
C LEU A 90 7.39 -11.77 2.20
N ASP A 91 6.71 -12.28 3.22
CA ASP A 91 5.98 -13.54 3.16
C ASP A 91 4.70 -13.42 2.30
N GLY A 92 4.05 -12.26 2.28
CA GLY A 92 2.99 -11.95 1.32
C GLY A 92 3.50 -11.95 -0.13
N LEU A 93 4.61 -11.25 -0.38
CA LEU A 93 5.23 -11.17 -1.70
C LEU A 93 5.70 -12.55 -2.20
N ARG A 94 6.29 -13.35 -1.31
CA ARG A 94 6.71 -14.73 -1.62
C ARG A 94 5.52 -15.57 -2.12
N ARG A 95 4.41 -15.57 -1.36
CA ARG A 95 3.19 -16.31 -1.74
C ARG A 95 2.64 -15.84 -3.08
N TYR A 96 2.66 -14.53 -3.33
CA TYR A 96 2.26 -13.99 -4.62
C TYR A 96 3.16 -14.49 -5.76
N CYS A 97 4.48 -14.42 -5.61
CA CYS A 97 5.42 -14.90 -6.63
C CYS A 97 5.30 -16.41 -6.89
N GLU A 98 5.03 -17.21 -5.85
CA GLU A 98 4.76 -18.64 -5.96
C GLU A 98 3.47 -18.91 -6.75
N ASN A 99 2.37 -18.23 -6.39
CA ASN A 99 1.06 -18.40 -7.04
C ASN A 99 1.05 -17.88 -8.49
N ALA A 100 1.77 -16.80 -8.77
CA ALA A 100 1.88 -16.22 -10.11
C ALA A 100 2.86 -16.98 -11.02
N GLY A 101 3.49 -18.06 -10.53
CA GLY A 101 4.49 -18.82 -11.28
C GLY A 101 5.72 -17.99 -11.64
N LEU A 102 6.00 -16.91 -10.90
CA LEU A 102 7.12 -16.00 -11.13
C LEU A 102 8.43 -16.51 -10.50
N VAL A 103 8.36 -17.51 -9.62
CA VAL A 103 9.53 -18.27 -9.15
C VAL A 103 9.88 -19.32 -10.21
N ARG A 104 10.48 -18.88 -11.32
CA ARG A 104 10.93 -19.77 -12.40
C ARG A 104 12.36 -20.26 -12.27
N ASP A 105 13.12 -19.76 -11.30
CA ASP A 105 14.53 -20.10 -11.14
C ASP A 105 14.79 -21.07 -9.97
N GLU A 106 15.46 -22.17 -10.29
CA GLU A 106 15.78 -23.26 -9.36
C GLU A 106 16.76 -22.82 -8.26
N ARG A 107 17.62 -21.82 -8.52
CA ARG A 107 18.49 -21.22 -7.48
C ARG A 107 17.67 -20.48 -6.43
N THR A 108 16.67 -19.71 -6.87
CA THR A 108 15.78 -18.97 -5.96
C THR A 108 14.99 -19.91 -5.06
N ARG A 109 14.50 -21.06 -5.58
CA ARG A 109 13.88 -22.12 -4.76
C ARG A 109 14.82 -22.67 -3.68
N ARG A 110 16.08 -22.95 -4.02
CA ARG A 110 17.07 -23.49 -3.06
C ARG A 110 17.42 -22.49 -1.96
N VAL A 111 17.53 -21.20 -2.27
CA VAL A 111 17.78 -20.14 -1.26
C VAL A 111 16.59 -20.00 -0.30
N MET A 112 15.36 -20.07 -0.81
CA MET A 112 14.16 -20.01 0.03
C MET A 112 14.00 -21.25 0.92
N GLN A 113 14.33 -22.45 0.42
CA GLN A 113 14.32 -23.69 1.21
C GLN A 113 15.40 -23.69 2.32
N ARG A 114 16.59 -23.15 2.05
CA ARG A 114 17.64 -23.00 3.08
C ARG A 114 17.20 -22.05 4.20
N LYS A 115 16.64 -20.88 3.87
CA LYS A 115 16.11 -19.96 4.89
C LYS A 115 14.99 -20.57 5.75
N ARG A 116 14.16 -21.45 5.18
CA ARG A 116 13.15 -22.23 5.94
C ARG A 116 13.80 -23.17 6.95
N ALA A 117 14.85 -23.89 6.53
CA ALA A 117 15.57 -24.81 7.40
C ALA A 117 16.30 -24.07 8.55
N ASP A 118 16.87 -22.90 8.28
CA ASP A 118 17.56 -22.08 9.29
C ASP A 118 16.58 -21.46 10.30
N LYS A 119 15.42 -20.96 9.83
CA LYS A 119 14.36 -20.44 10.72
C LYS A 119 13.78 -21.55 11.63
N ALA A 120 13.55 -22.75 11.09
CA ALA A 120 13.08 -23.90 11.85
C ALA A 120 14.10 -24.43 12.86
N ARG A 121 15.40 -24.26 12.58
CA ARG A 121 16.50 -24.62 13.48
C ARG A 121 16.67 -23.60 14.61
N SER A 122 16.47 -22.31 14.31
CA SER A 122 16.50 -21.23 15.30
C SER A 122 15.35 -21.31 16.31
N THR A 123 14.17 -21.80 15.91
CA THR A 123 13.01 -21.96 16.81
C THR A 123 13.06 -23.21 17.70
N LYS A 124 14.09 -24.06 17.58
CA LYS A 124 14.28 -25.27 18.40
C LYS A 124 15.34 -25.13 19.51
N THR A 125 15.90 -23.94 19.70
CA THR A 125 16.98 -23.70 20.71
C THR A 125 16.54 -22.79 21.87
N HIS A 126 15.23 -22.72 22.15
CA HIS A 126 14.69 -22.15 23.39
C HIS A 126 13.63 -23.07 23.96
#